data_AF-A0A431TJH4-F1
#
_entry.id   AF-A0A431TJH4-F1
#
_cell.length_a   1.000
_cell.length_b   1.000
_cell.length_c   1.000
_cell.angle_alpha   90.00
_cell.angle_beta   90.00
_cell.angle_gamma   90.00
#
_symmetry.space_group_name_H-M   'P 1'
#
loop_
_entity.id
_entity.type
_entity.pdbx_description
1 polymer ?
#
loop_
_entity_poly.entity_id
_entity_poly.type
_entity_poly.pdbx_seq_one_letter_code
_entity_poly.pdbx_strand_id
1 'polypeptide(L)'
;MKRALLIFFLASQSVLFFGPQARAQVACPSGWIPYSATSCGPAPNSQQSPKPNDHGAPLQLGSRWGAIATDGVKGVLGTATGERSEQGAAGKALADCQAKGGAPCKLQISYANGCAAMIVGGRGFSTAYAGTKEEAIQRAMAVCRSDGDTECHVYYTDCSLPRRDSWP
;
A
#
# COMPACT_ATOMS: atom_id res chain seq x y z
N MET A 1 37.05 65.83 -48.80
CA MET A 1 38.51 66.06 -48.75
C MET A 1 39.17 64.70 -48.55
N LYS A 2 39.51 63.99 -49.64
CA LYS A 2 40.90 63.74 -50.11
C LYS A 2 41.82 63.38 -48.93
N ARG A 3 42.29 62.14 -48.83
CA ARG A 3 43.51 61.69 -49.51
C ARG A 3 43.49 60.21 -49.83
N ALA A 4 43.84 59.92 -51.07
CA ALA A 4 44.08 58.61 -51.62
C ALA A 4 45.59 58.41 -51.84
N LEU A 5 45.96 57.12 -51.93
CA LEU A 5 47.08 56.51 -52.66
C LEU A 5 48.51 56.55 -52.08
N LEU A 6 49.12 55.34 -52.05
CA LEU A 6 50.42 54.94 -52.64
C LEU A 6 50.69 53.45 -52.25
N ILE A 7 50.35 52.43 -53.05
CA ILE A 7 51.01 51.85 -54.25
C ILE A 7 52.27 51.00 -53.95
N PHE A 8 52.10 49.68 -54.18
CA PHE A 8 53.01 48.66 -54.73
C PHE A 8 54.41 48.41 -54.10
N PHE A 9 54.65 47.18 -53.63
CA PHE A 9 55.56 46.19 -54.25
C PHE A 9 55.74 44.98 -53.32
N LEU A 10 55.38 43.79 -53.80
CA LEU A 10 56.08 42.50 -53.65
C LEU A 10 55.07 41.35 -53.77
N ALA A 11 54.90 40.92 -55.02
CA ALA A 11 54.45 39.58 -55.33
C ALA A 11 55.44 38.57 -54.74
N SER A 12 54.98 37.62 -53.92
CA SER A 12 55.43 36.21 -53.90
C SER A 12 54.82 35.45 -52.72
N GLN A 13 54.17 34.33 -53.04
CA GLN A 13 53.79 33.19 -52.18
C GLN A 13 52.73 33.39 -51.08
N SER A 14 51.56 32.77 -51.29
CA SER A 14 51.21 31.52 -50.58
C SER A 14 49.78 31.13 -50.96
N VAL A 15 49.66 30.13 -51.83
CA VAL A 15 48.42 29.40 -52.06
C VAL A 15 48.17 28.56 -50.81
N LEU A 16 47.13 28.88 -50.03
CA LEU A 16 46.64 28.02 -48.96
C LEU A 16 45.14 27.76 -49.17
N PHE A 17 44.88 26.66 -49.87
CA PHE A 17 43.76 25.74 -49.75
C PHE A 17 42.54 26.20 -48.93
N PHE A 18 41.48 26.62 -49.64
CA PHE A 18 40.11 26.47 -49.14
C PHE A 18 39.68 25.01 -49.30
N GLY A 19 39.85 24.20 -48.24
CA GLY A 19 39.24 22.87 -48.16
C GLY A 19 37.77 22.98 -47.73
N PRO A 20 36.84 22.15 -48.26
CA PRO A 20 35.47 22.11 -47.77
C PRO A 20 35.46 21.55 -46.34
N GLN A 21 34.90 22.30 -45.39
CA GLN A 21 34.60 21.78 -44.06
C GLN A 21 33.41 20.81 -44.16
N ALA A 22 33.69 19.53 -44.39
CA ALA A 22 32.69 18.47 -44.26
C ALA A 22 32.28 18.36 -42.78
N ARG A 23 31.14 18.95 -42.41
CA ARG A 23 30.54 18.78 -41.09
C ARG A 23 29.67 17.53 -41.10
N ALA A 24 30.30 16.36 -40.93
CA ALA A 24 29.58 15.14 -40.57
C ALA A 24 29.16 15.25 -39.09
N GLN A 25 28.02 15.88 -38.83
CA GLN A 25 27.38 15.82 -37.51
C GLN A 25 26.45 14.61 -37.54
N VAL A 26 26.90 13.49 -36.97
CA VAL A 26 26.03 12.34 -36.73
C VAL A 26 25.04 12.74 -35.63
N ALA A 27 23.76 12.83 -35.97
CA ALA A 27 22.69 13.03 -35.01
C ALA A 27 22.26 11.68 -34.44
N CYS A 28 22.74 11.34 -33.24
CA CYS A 28 22.31 10.14 -32.53
C CYS A 28 20.96 10.37 -31.83
N PRO A 29 20.07 9.35 -31.76
CA PRO A 29 18.86 9.39 -30.95
C PRO A 29 19.17 9.70 -29.47
N SER A 30 18.19 10.27 -28.75
CA SER A 30 18.35 10.59 -27.33
C SER A 30 18.79 9.36 -26.52
N GLY A 31 19.91 9.51 -25.79
CA GLY A 31 20.51 8.46 -24.97
C GLY A 31 21.64 7.65 -25.64
N TRP A 32 21.99 7.96 -26.89
CA TRP A 32 23.06 7.28 -27.64
C TRP A 32 24.20 8.25 -27.98
N ILE A 33 25.44 7.74 -28.03
CA ILE A 33 26.64 8.52 -28.36
C ILE A 33 27.22 8.08 -29.71
N PRO A 34 27.85 8.99 -30.49
CA PRO A 34 28.52 8.61 -31.72
C PRO A 34 29.82 7.85 -31.42
N TYR A 35 29.97 6.67 -32.01
CA TYR A 35 31.22 5.88 -31.98
C TYR A 35 32.07 6.12 -33.23
N SER A 36 31.44 6.52 -34.33
CA SER A 36 32.13 6.89 -35.56
C SER A 36 31.33 7.92 -36.36
N ALA A 37 31.88 8.37 -37.50
CA ALA A 37 31.21 9.29 -38.42
C ALA A 37 29.90 8.74 -39.03
N THR A 38 29.56 7.46 -38.82
CA THR A 38 28.32 6.84 -39.30
C THR A 38 27.64 5.93 -38.27
N SER A 39 28.18 5.77 -37.06
CA SER A 39 27.62 4.83 -36.07
C SER A 39 27.40 5.47 -34.70
N CYS A 40 26.25 5.14 -34.11
CA CYS A 40 25.88 5.45 -32.74
C CYS A 40 25.76 4.16 -31.94
N GLY A 41 26.03 4.24 -30.64
CA GLY A 41 25.88 3.13 -29.71
C GLY A 41 25.46 3.61 -28.31
N PRO A 42 25.03 2.70 -27.43
CA PRO A 42 24.81 3.04 -26.03
C PRO A 42 26.13 3.47 -25.39
N ALA A 43 26.17 4.51 -24.54
CA ALA A 43 27.41 4.90 -23.89
C ALA A 43 27.90 3.77 -22.96
N PRO A 44 29.20 3.41 -22.98
CA PRO A 44 29.71 2.27 -22.22
C PRO A 44 29.61 2.45 -20.69
N ASN A 45 29.27 3.66 -20.25
CA ASN A 45 29.02 4.01 -18.85
C ASN A 45 27.82 4.97 -18.68
N SER A 46 26.79 4.88 -19.55
CA SER A 46 25.53 5.55 -19.23
C SER A 46 24.97 4.94 -17.96
N GLN A 47 25.20 5.60 -16.83
CA GLN A 47 24.31 5.54 -15.69
C GLN A 47 22.92 5.78 -16.26
N GLN A 48 22.15 4.71 -16.38
CA GLN A 48 20.73 4.79 -16.60
C GLN A 48 20.22 5.78 -15.58
N SER A 49 19.77 6.95 -16.04
CA SER A 49 18.94 7.81 -15.20
C SER A 49 17.89 6.88 -14.60
N PRO A 50 17.73 6.83 -13.26
CA PRO A 50 16.69 6.00 -12.68
C PRO A 50 15.41 6.39 -13.39
N LYS A 51 14.77 5.44 -14.07
CA LYS A 51 13.35 5.61 -14.42
C LYS A 51 12.70 6.13 -13.13
N PRO A 52 11.87 7.19 -13.17
CA PRO A 52 11.02 7.47 -12.03
C PRO A 52 10.39 6.13 -11.69
N ASN A 53 10.69 5.62 -10.50
CA ASN A 53 9.99 4.43 -10.04
C ASN A 53 8.52 4.79 -10.20
N ASP A 54 7.80 4.07 -11.04
CA ASP A 54 6.38 3.88 -10.88
C ASP A 54 6.22 3.16 -9.53
N HIS A 55 6.46 3.91 -8.44
CA HIS A 55 5.90 3.60 -7.15
C HIS A 55 4.41 3.79 -7.38
N GLY A 56 3.76 2.73 -7.87
CA GLY A 56 2.31 2.69 -8.02
C GLY A 56 1.69 3.30 -6.77
N ALA A 57 0.68 4.15 -6.97
CA ALA A 57 0.05 4.91 -5.89
C ALA A 57 -0.09 4.03 -4.63
N PRO A 58 0.24 4.54 -3.43
CA PRO A 58 0.16 3.74 -2.20
C PRO A 58 -1.18 3.02 -2.16
N LEU A 59 -1.16 1.71 -1.98
CA LEU A 59 -2.38 0.92 -1.83
C LEU A 59 -3.17 1.50 -0.65
N GLN A 60 -4.22 2.25 -0.93
CA GLN A 60 -5.11 2.75 0.11
C GLN A 60 -5.93 1.58 0.64
N LEU A 61 -5.51 1.08 1.80
CA LEU A 61 -6.22 0.07 2.54
C LEU A 61 -7.23 0.75 3.45
N GLY A 62 -8.51 0.50 3.18
CA GLY A 62 -9.60 0.88 4.06
C GLY A 62 -9.61 0.00 5.30
N SER A 63 -9.77 0.64 6.46
CA SER A 63 -10.00 -0.11 7.68
C SER A 63 -11.28 -0.94 7.57
N ARG A 64 -11.24 -2.13 8.15
CA ARG A 64 -12.41 -2.99 8.26
C ARG A 64 -12.67 -3.34 9.71
N TRP A 65 -13.94 -3.29 10.06
CA TRP A 65 -14.42 -3.44 11.42
C TRP A 65 -15.23 -4.71 11.57
N GLY A 66 -15.06 -5.35 12.72
CA GLY A 66 -15.90 -6.45 13.18
C GLY A 66 -16.41 -6.17 14.58
N ALA A 67 -17.42 -6.94 14.98
CA ALA A 67 -18.00 -6.84 16.30
C ALA A 67 -18.63 -8.17 16.74
N ILE A 68 -18.75 -8.34 18.05
CA ILE A 68 -19.48 -9.43 18.70
C ILE A 68 -20.48 -8.83 19.67
N ALA A 69 -21.73 -9.28 19.61
CA ALA A 69 -22.77 -9.00 20.58
C ALA A 69 -23.37 -10.32 21.08
N THR A 70 -23.88 -10.33 22.31
CA THR A 70 -24.52 -11.53 22.85
C THR A 70 -25.67 -11.19 23.79
N ASP A 71 -26.66 -12.09 23.84
CA ASP A 71 -27.59 -12.20 24.95
C ASP A 71 -26.96 -13.12 26.01
N GLY A 72 -26.55 -12.53 27.13
CA GLY A 72 -25.88 -13.27 28.21
C GLY A 72 -26.79 -14.27 28.96
N VAL A 73 -28.11 -14.19 28.81
CA VAL A 73 -29.06 -15.11 29.45
C VAL A 73 -29.33 -16.31 28.55
N LYS A 74 -29.60 -16.08 27.27
CA LYS A 74 -29.92 -17.15 26.30
C LYS A 74 -28.70 -17.71 25.57
N GLY A 75 -27.54 -17.06 25.68
CA GLY A 75 -26.33 -17.44 24.95
C GLY A 75 -26.43 -17.19 23.44
N VAL A 76 -27.26 -16.24 23.00
CA VAL A 76 -27.44 -15.97 21.57
C VAL A 76 -26.34 -15.03 21.07
N LEU A 77 -25.53 -15.52 20.13
CA LEU A 77 -24.41 -14.79 19.54
C LEU A 77 -24.80 -14.04 18.26
N GLY A 78 -24.50 -12.75 18.22
CA GLY A 78 -24.51 -11.93 17.02
C GLY A 78 -23.11 -11.44 16.63
N THR A 79 -22.80 -11.44 15.34
CA THR A 79 -21.47 -11.05 14.83
C THR A 79 -21.56 -10.17 13.59
N ALA A 80 -20.49 -9.42 13.35
CA ALA A 80 -20.28 -8.70 12.10
C ALA A 80 -18.78 -8.69 11.77
N THR A 81 -18.45 -8.78 10.48
CA THR A 81 -17.07 -8.66 9.99
C THR A 81 -17.01 -7.91 8.68
N GLY A 82 -15.89 -7.23 8.42
CA GLY A 82 -15.67 -6.55 7.15
C GLY A 82 -16.48 -5.26 6.94
N GLU A 83 -17.01 -4.67 8.01
CA GLU A 83 -17.75 -3.41 7.94
C GLU A 83 -16.83 -2.21 7.74
N ARG A 84 -17.37 -1.15 7.13
CA ARG A 84 -16.61 0.07 6.84
C ARG A 84 -16.41 0.98 8.05
N SER A 85 -17.17 0.79 9.12
CA SER A 85 -17.09 1.58 10.35
C SER A 85 -17.37 0.74 11.58
N GLU A 86 -16.84 1.18 12.71
CA GLU A 86 -17.07 0.56 14.02
C GLU A 86 -18.56 0.49 14.36
N GLN A 87 -19.26 1.61 14.16
CA GLN A 87 -20.68 1.73 14.47
C GLN A 87 -21.55 0.84 13.57
N GLY A 88 -21.14 0.66 12.30
CA GLY A 88 -21.76 -0.30 11.39
C GLY A 88 -21.57 -1.74 11.84
N ALA A 89 -20.35 -2.10 12.28
CA ALA A 89 -20.07 -3.42 12.85
C ALA A 89 -20.90 -3.69 14.11
N ALA A 90 -20.88 -2.77 15.07
CA ALA A 90 -21.65 -2.89 16.31
C ALA A 90 -23.15 -3.02 16.04
N GLY A 91 -23.71 -2.18 15.16
CA GLY A 91 -25.11 -2.23 14.79
C GLY A 91 -25.51 -3.56 14.14
N LYS A 92 -24.70 -4.08 13.20
CA LYS A 92 -24.97 -5.38 12.56
C LYS A 92 -24.85 -6.55 13.52
N ALA A 93 -23.85 -6.55 14.41
CA ALA A 93 -23.71 -7.62 15.41
C ALA A 93 -24.90 -7.64 16.38
N LEU A 94 -25.38 -6.47 16.83
CA LEU A 94 -26.58 -6.36 17.66
C LEU A 94 -27.84 -6.86 16.92
N ALA A 95 -28.01 -6.45 15.65
CA ALA A 95 -29.14 -6.87 14.84
C ALA A 95 -29.12 -8.39 14.58
N ASP A 96 -27.95 -8.97 14.30
CA ASP A 96 -27.77 -10.41 14.11
C ASP A 96 -28.12 -11.20 15.39
N CYS A 97 -27.68 -10.73 16.55
CA CYS A 97 -28.06 -11.31 17.85
C CYS A 97 -29.58 -11.29 18.06
N GLN A 98 -30.24 -10.16 17.78
CA GLN A 98 -31.69 -10.02 17.94
C GLN A 98 -32.46 -10.88 16.94
N ALA A 99 -31.99 -10.94 15.68
CA ALA A 99 -32.59 -11.77 14.64
C ALA A 99 -32.54 -13.27 14.98
N LYS A 100 -31.53 -13.69 15.73
CA LYS A 100 -31.39 -15.05 16.28
C LYS A 100 -32.20 -15.29 17.57
N GLY A 101 -32.99 -14.32 18.02
CA GLY A 101 -33.89 -14.44 19.18
C GLY A 101 -33.29 -14.02 20.53
N GLY A 102 -32.11 -13.39 20.53
CA GLY A 102 -31.49 -12.84 21.73
C GLY A 102 -32.18 -11.56 22.20
N ALA A 103 -32.43 -11.45 23.51
CA ALA A 103 -32.92 -10.24 24.16
C ALA A 103 -32.69 -10.27 25.69
N PRO A 104 -31.98 -9.28 26.29
CA PRO A 104 -31.33 -8.14 25.64
C PRO A 104 -29.96 -8.50 25.06
N CYS A 105 -29.75 -8.19 23.77
CA CYS A 105 -28.43 -8.27 23.13
C CYS A 105 -27.54 -7.09 23.55
N LYS A 106 -26.30 -7.39 23.95
CA LYS A 106 -25.30 -6.39 24.36
C LYS A 106 -24.02 -6.55 23.54
N LEU A 107 -23.46 -5.42 23.09
CA LEU A 107 -22.15 -5.39 22.45
C LEU A 107 -21.07 -5.82 23.44
N GLN A 108 -20.24 -6.78 23.06
CA GLN A 108 -19.13 -7.28 23.88
C GLN A 108 -17.80 -6.69 23.43
N ILE A 109 -17.59 -6.62 22.11
CA ILE A 109 -16.36 -6.09 21.53
C ILE A 109 -16.61 -5.57 20.13
N SER A 110 -15.94 -4.47 19.78
CA SER A 110 -15.69 -3.99 18.43
C SER A 110 -14.18 -3.99 18.18
N TYR A 111 -13.77 -4.29 16.96
CA TYR A 111 -12.35 -4.38 16.60
C TYR A 111 -12.12 -4.00 15.14
N ALA A 112 -10.92 -3.51 14.83
CA ALA A 112 -10.53 -3.10 13.49
C ALA A 112 -9.25 -3.80 13.04
N ASN A 113 -9.14 -4.10 11.74
CA ASN A 113 -7.91 -4.54 11.07
C ASN A 113 -7.22 -5.72 11.77
N GLY A 114 -8.01 -6.66 12.26
CA GLY A 114 -7.54 -7.76 13.07
C GLY A 114 -8.63 -8.80 13.27
N CYS A 115 -8.41 -9.68 14.23
CA CYS A 115 -9.29 -10.78 14.56
C CYS A 115 -9.79 -10.66 15.99
N ALA A 116 -11.00 -11.17 16.23
CA ALA A 116 -11.53 -11.35 17.57
C ALA A 116 -11.81 -12.83 17.84
N ALA A 117 -11.84 -13.16 19.12
CA ALA A 117 -12.25 -14.45 19.61
C ALA A 117 -13.20 -14.29 20.80
N MET A 118 -14.16 -15.22 20.91
CA MET A 118 -14.98 -15.44 22.09
C MET A 118 -14.68 -16.84 22.63
N ILE A 119 -14.37 -16.90 23.91
CA ILE A 119 -14.17 -18.13 24.66
C ILE A 119 -15.36 -18.31 25.58
N VAL A 120 -15.91 -19.51 25.63
CA VAL A 120 -16.95 -19.88 26.60
C VAL A 120 -16.33 -20.84 27.61
N GLY A 121 -16.60 -20.60 28.89
CA GLY A 121 -16.30 -21.51 29.99
C GLY A 121 -17.59 -21.98 30.66
N GLY A 122 -17.45 -22.68 31.78
CA GLY A 122 -18.58 -23.21 32.55
C GLY A 122 -19.44 -22.14 33.23
N ARG A 123 -18.88 -20.96 33.52
CA ARG A 123 -19.58 -19.87 34.24
C ARG A 123 -19.87 -18.65 33.39
N GLY A 124 -19.11 -18.43 32.32
CA GLY A 124 -19.30 -17.27 31.48
C GLY A 124 -18.54 -17.33 30.17
N PHE A 125 -18.20 -16.16 29.67
CA PHE A 125 -17.44 -16.01 28.44
C PHE A 125 -16.46 -14.85 28.56
N SER A 126 -15.42 -14.89 27.74
CA SER A 126 -14.49 -13.79 27.55
C SER A 126 -14.35 -13.48 26.07
N THR A 127 -13.99 -12.23 25.76
CA THR A 127 -13.65 -11.83 24.39
C THR A 127 -12.33 -11.11 24.37
N ALA A 128 -11.59 -11.23 23.27
CA ALA A 128 -10.39 -10.45 23.03
C ALA A 128 -10.19 -10.23 21.53
N TYR A 129 -9.38 -9.23 21.19
CA TYR A 129 -8.94 -8.95 19.82
C TYR A 129 -7.42 -8.90 19.73
N ALA A 130 -6.92 -9.21 18.53
CA ALA A 130 -5.51 -9.18 18.19
C ALA A 130 -5.30 -9.07 16.67
N GLY A 131 -4.05 -9.03 16.22
CA GLY A 131 -3.73 -9.01 14.79
C GLY A 131 -4.05 -10.32 14.07
N THR A 132 -4.01 -11.45 14.78
CA THR A 132 -4.27 -12.80 14.25
C THR A 132 -5.31 -13.55 15.07
N LYS A 133 -5.87 -14.64 14.51
CA LYS A 133 -6.83 -15.48 15.22
C LYS A 133 -6.20 -16.14 16.43
N GLU A 134 -4.98 -16.66 16.27
CA GLU A 134 -4.23 -17.38 17.30
C GLU A 134 -3.99 -16.48 18.52
N GLU A 135 -3.55 -15.24 18.28
CA GLU A 135 -3.30 -14.29 19.36
C GLU A 135 -4.60 -13.84 20.04
N ALA A 136 -5.68 -13.64 19.27
CA ALA A 136 -6.99 -13.29 19.84
C ALA A 136 -7.53 -14.43 20.73
N ILE A 137 -7.39 -15.68 20.27
CA ILE A 137 -7.75 -16.87 21.04
C ILE A 137 -6.91 -16.96 22.31
N GLN A 138 -5.58 -16.81 22.22
CA GLN A 138 -4.68 -16.88 23.37
C GLN A 138 -5.03 -15.82 24.42
N ARG A 139 -5.29 -14.57 24.00
CA ARG A 139 -5.69 -13.48 24.89
C ARG A 139 -7.03 -13.78 25.56
N ALA A 140 -8.05 -14.17 24.80
CA ALA A 140 -9.36 -14.47 25.37
C ALA A 140 -9.31 -15.70 26.30
N MET A 141 -8.52 -16.72 25.96
CA MET A 141 -8.26 -17.88 26.83
C MET A 141 -7.59 -17.50 28.14
N ALA A 142 -6.62 -16.58 28.10
CA ALA A 142 -5.97 -16.08 29.29
C ALA A 142 -6.98 -15.40 30.22
N VAL A 143 -7.90 -14.59 29.68
CA VAL A 143 -8.98 -13.96 30.47
C VAL A 143 -9.90 -15.02 31.09
N CYS A 144 -10.37 -15.99 30.31
CA CYS A 144 -11.25 -17.05 30.82
C CYS A 144 -10.62 -17.80 32.01
N ARG A 145 -9.33 -18.12 31.90
CA ARG A 145 -8.58 -18.80 32.97
C ARG A 145 -8.28 -17.90 34.17
N SER A 146 -7.95 -16.61 33.94
CA SER A 146 -7.67 -15.67 35.03
C SER A 146 -8.91 -15.37 35.86
N ASP A 147 -10.09 -15.42 35.24
CA ASP A 147 -11.37 -15.28 35.93
C ASP A 147 -11.73 -16.52 36.76
N GLY A 148 -10.90 -17.57 36.70
CA GLY A 148 -11.07 -18.85 37.38
C GLY A 148 -12.15 -19.73 36.73
N ASP A 149 -12.52 -19.46 35.47
CA ASP A 149 -13.49 -20.29 34.76
C ASP A 149 -12.85 -21.59 34.27
N THR A 150 -13.67 -22.63 34.15
CA THR A 150 -13.27 -23.97 33.74
C THR A 150 -13.84 -24.30 32.38
N GLU A 151 -13.32 -25.34 31.72
CA GLU A 151 -13.83 -25.79 30.41
C GLU A 151 -13.77 -24.71 29.31
N CYS A 152 -12.85 -23.75 29.45
CA CYS A 152 -12.61 -22.69 28.47
C CYS A 152 -12.30 -23.28 27.09
N HIS A 153 -13.17 -23.05 26.12
CA HIS A 153 -13.01 -23.48 24.73
C HIS A 153 -13.39 -22.36 23.75
N VAL A 154 -12.83 -22.42 22.53
CA VAL A 154 -13.11 -21.43 21.49
C VAL A 154 -14.55 -21.61 21.03
N TYR A 155 -15.37 -20.58 21.21
CA TYR A 155 -16.75 -20.56 20.74
C TYR A 155 -16.88 -19.86 19.39
N TYR A 156 -16.16 -18.75 19.21
CA TYR A 156 -16.15 -18.01 17.95
C TYR A 156 -14.79 -17.36 17.70
N THR A 157 -14.36 -17.31 16.44
CA THR A 157 -13.24 -16.45 16.02
C THR A 157 -13.38 -16.07 14.57
N ASP A 158 -13.16 -14.78 14.26
CA ASP A 158 -13.09 -14.31 12.89
C ASP A 158 -12.30 -13.00 12.76
N CYS A 159 -12.03 -12.59 11.52
CA CYS A 159 -11.20 -11.43 11.21
C CYS A 159 -11.92 -10.39 10.34
N SER A 160 -11.63 -9.13 10.63
CA SER A 160 -11.93 -7.97 9.79
C SER A 160 -10.64 -7.35 9.32
N LEU A 161 -10.04 -7.95 8.30
CA LEU A 161 -8.76 -7.51 7.74
C LEU A 161 -8.95 -6.29 6.82
N PRO A 162 -7.97 -5.37 6.80
CA PRO A 162 -8.02 -4.21 5.90
C PRO A 162 -8.15 -4.67 4.45
N ARG A 163 -8.98 -3.97 3.66
CA ARG A 163 -9.16 -4.27 2.22
C ARG A 163 -8.84 -3.04 1.40
N ARG A 164 -8.42 -3.25 0.15
CA ARG A 164 -8.31 -2.16 -0.81
C ARG A 164 -9.68 -1.51 -0.97
N ASP A 165 -9.74 -0.22 -0.70
CA ASP A 165 -10.91 0.56 -1.05
C ASP A 165 -10.79 0.86 -2.55
N SER A 166 -11.70 0.31 -3.35
CA SER A 166 -11.92 0.83 -4.70
C SER A 166 -12.57 2.20 -4.52
N TRP A 167 -11.79 3.26 -4.68
CA TRP A 167 -12.31 4.62 -4.79
C TRP A 167 -13.27 4.67 -6.00
N PRO A 168 -14.53 5.12 -5.84
CA PRO A 168 -15.46 5.32 -6.95
C PRO A 168 -15.10 6.52 -7.83
#